data_AF-A0A7S1DHT9-F1
#
_entry.id   AF-A0A7S1DHT9-F1
#
_cell.length_a   1.000
_cell.length_b   1.000
_cell.length_c   1.000
_cell.angle_alpha   90.00
_cell.angle_beta   90.00
_cell.angle_gamma   90.00
#
_symmetry.space_group_name_H-M   'P 1'
#
loop_
_entity.id
_entity.type
_entity.pdbx_description
1 polymer ?
#
loop_
_entity_poly.entity_id
_entity_poly.type
_entity_poly.pdbx_seq_one_letter_code
_entity_poly.pdbx_strand_id
1 'polypeptide(L)'
;SELHRNRAPIVATPGSVDALLKGLRETDDGIRTTAAFALAKLTEREPGNAEAIAHHPGSLVDLAGCIAKGSKRARGNAAVCVCHLTEGRHEVAAMVVATEGAVRALADAATAPVEYPPIEDPIPAYHDVTSQAVADMEKAEWLVKMRDQGRQTEDVEAAEDARRSCAFAIASLGACKGPSLREIQRICRVRGVLTALTW
;
A
#
# COMPACT_ATOMS: atom_id res chain seq x y z
N SER A 1 -19.32 16.59 0.31
CA SER A 1 -19.79 15.35 -0.35
C SER A 1 -20.40 14.46 0.71
N GLU A 2 -21.61 13.94 0.49
CA GLU A 2 -22.28 13.06 1.47
C GLU A 2 -21.54 11.73 1.70
N LEU A 3 -20.65 11.34 0.77
CA LEU A 3 -19.87 10.09 0.83
C LEU A 3 -18.92 9.96 2.03
N HIS A 4 -18.56 11.07 2.71
CA HIS A 4 -17.53 11.05 3.76
C HIS A 4 -18.08 11.30 5.18
N ARG A 5 -19.40 11.50 5.33
CA ARG A 5 -20.02 11.88 6.62
C ARG A 5 -19.82 10.85 7.73
N ASN A 6 -19.53 9.59 7.40
CA ASN A 6 -19.33 8.52 8.37
C ASN A 6 -17.89 8.40 8.90
N ARG A 7 -16.89 9.04 8.26
CA ARG A 7 -15.47 8.84 8.61
C ARG A 7 -15.14 9.32 10.01
N ALA A 8 -15.55 10.54 10.37
CA ALA A 8 -15.32 11.09 11.70
C ALA A 8 -16.06 10.29 12.81
N PRO A 9 -17.35 9.94 12.65
CA PRO A 9 -18.03 9.03 13.59
C PRO A 9 -17.35 7.67 13.78
N ILE A 10 -16.81 7.08 12.70
CA ILE A 10 -16.11 5.79 12.79
C ILE A 10 -14.87 5.93 13.68
N VAL A 11 -14.01 6.94 13.45
CA VAL A 11 -12.81 7.15 14.26
C VAL A 11 -13.14 7.50 15.71
N ALA A 12 -14.23 8.24 15.95
CA ALA A 12 -14.69 8.57 17.30
C ALA A 12 -15.31 7.38 18.06
N THR A 13 -15.67 6.30 17.37
CA THR A 13 -16.27 5.12 18.00
C THR A 13 -15.21 4.37 18.82
N PRO A 14 -15.42 4.13 20.12
CA PRO A 14 -14.45 3.42 20.96
C PRO A 14 -14.06 2.05 20.38
N GLY A 15 -12.75 1.78 20.32
CA GLY A 15 -12.21 0.51 19.84
C GLY A 15 -12.22 0.30 18.32
N SER A 16 -12.75 1.25 17.52
CA SER A 16 -12.77 1.11 16.06
C SER A 16 -11.37 1.16 15.47
N VAL A 17 -10.54 2.11 15.90
CA VAL A 17 -9.15 2.25 15.47
C VAL A 17 -8.34 1.05 15.97
N ASP A 18 -8.53 0.62 17.22
CA ASP A 18 -7.90 -0.60 17.77
C ASP A 18 -8.17 -1.84 16.91
N ALA A 19 -9.42 -2.05 16.49
CA ALA A 19 -9.80 -3.16 15.64
C ALA A 19 -9.10 -3.11 14.27
N LEU A 20 -9.00 -1.94 13.66
CA LEU A 20 -8.29 -1.76 12.39
C LEU A 20 -6.79 -1.99 12.54
N LEU A 21 -6.17 -1.44 13.59
CA LEU A 21 -4.76 -1.65 13.90
C LEU A 21 -4.45 -3.13 14.21
N LYS A 22 -5.35 -3.83 14.90
CA LYS A 22 -5.28 -5.28 15.05
C LYS A 22 -5.33 -5.98 13.70
N GLY A 23 -6.23 -5.57 12.80
CA GLY A 23 -6.32 -6.10 11.44
C GLY A 23 -5.02 -5.99 10.65
N LEU A 24 -4.23 -4.92 10.86
CA LEU A 24 -2.90 -4.78 10.23
C LEU A 24 -1.89 -5.88 10.64
N ARG A 25 -2.11 -6.52 11.79
CA ARG A 25 -1.24 -7.57 12.34
C ARG A 25 -1.71 -8.99 12.03
N GLU A 26 -2.93 -9.14 11.49
CA GLU A 26 -3.51 -10.46 11.19
C GLU A 26 -2.74 -11.17 10.08
N THR A 27 -2.69 -12.50 10.14
CA THR A 27 -2.00 -13.33 9.14
C THR A 27 -2.76 -13.42 7.82
N ASP A 28 -4.09 -13.25 7.87
CA ASP A 28 -4.94 -13.24 6.68
C ASP A 28 -4.72 -11.96 5.86
N ASP A 29 -4.37 -12.13 4.58
CA ASP A 29 -4.06 -11.02 3.69
C ASP A 29 -5.28 -10.15 3.37
N GLY A 30 -6.47 -10.76 3.28
CA GLY A 30 -7.71 -10.05 3.05
C GLY A 30 -8.00 -9.10 4.21
N ILE A 31 -7.96 -9.60 5.45
CA ILE A 31 -8.15 -8.79 6.65
C ILE A 31 -7.14 -7.65 6.71
N ARG A 32 -5.85 -7.95 6.48
CA ARG A 32 -4.78 -6.95 6.53
C ARG A 32 -4.96 -5.87 5.47
N THR A 33 -5.28 -6.26 4.24
CA THR A 33 -5.52 -5.35 3.12
C THR A 33 -6.74 -4.47 3.37
N THR A 34 -7.84 -5.04 3.86
CA THR A 34 -9.07 -4.30 4.20
C THR A 34 -8.83 -3.32 5.34
N ALA A 35 -8.09 -3.72 6.38
CA ALA A 35 -7.75 -2.84 7.49
C ALA A 35 -6.90 -1.64 7.03
N ALA A 36 -5.85 -1.88 6.24
CA ALA A 36 -5.01 -0.83 5.67
C ALA A 36 -5.81 0.10 4.76
N PHE A 37 -6.69 -0.44 3.92
CA PHE A 37 -7.57 0.34 3.05
C PHE A 37 -8.54 1.22 3.84
N ALA A 38 -9.17 0.66 4.88
CA ALA A 38 -10.08 1.39 5.74
C ALA A 38 -9.37 2.57 6.42
N LEU A 39 -8.17 2.35 6.98
CA LEU A 39 -7.36 3.43 7.57
C LEU A 39 -6.99 4.51 6.55
N ALA A 40 -6.58 4.11 5.33
CA ALA A 40 -6.31 5.06 4.25
C ALA A 40 -7.54 5.91 3.89
N LYS A 41 -8.74 5.31 3.88
CA LYS A 41 -9.99 6.01 3.61
C LYS A 41 -10.48 6.88 4.76
N LEU A 42 -10.26 6.48 6.01
CA LEU A 42 -10.61 7.28 7.17
C LEU A 42 -9.75 8.55 7.28
N THR A 43 -8.52 8.51 6.75
CA THR A 43 -7.57 9.64 6.79
C THR A 43 -7.64 10.54 5.55
N GLU A 44 -8.12 10.03 4.42
CA GLU A 44 -8.25 10.77 3.16
C GLU A 44 -9.07 12.05 3.33
N ARG A 45 -8.42 13.21 3.16
CA ARG A 45 -9.04 14.55 3.26
C ARG A 45 -9.74 14.85 4.60
N GLU A 46 -9.41 14.11 5.66
CA GLU A 46 -9.99 14.28 7.00
C GLU A 46 -8.86 14.52 8.02
N PRO A 47 -8.43 15.79 8.21
CA PRO A 47 -7.27 16.13 9.04
C PRO A 47 -7.44 15.71 10.51
N GLY A 48 -8.65 15.84 11.06
CA GLY A 48 -8.92 15.43 12.45
C GLY A 48 -8.80 13.92 12.64
N ASN A 49 -9.22 13.12 11.66
CA ASN A 49 -9.02 11.67 11.69
C ASN A 49 -7.55 11.31 11.53
N ALA A 50 -6.83 12.00 10.65
CA ALA A 50 -5.40 11.81 10.48
C ALA A 50 -4.63 12.05 11.79
N GLU A 51 -4.92 13.14 12.49
CA GLU A 51 -4.31 13.41 13.79
C GLU A 51 -4.69 12.37 14.84
N ALA A 52 -5.98 12.03 14.97
CA ALA A 52 -6.45 11.04 15.93
C ALA A 52 -5.81 9.66 15.71
N ILE A 53 -5.71 9.21 14.46
CA ILE A 53 -5.09 7.93 14.11
C ILE A 53 -3.57 7.98 14.34
N ALA A 54 -2.88 9.06 13.96
CA ALA A 54 -1.43 9.20 14.16
C ALA A 54 -1.03 9.16 15.65
N HIS A 55 -1.84 9.77 16.52
CA HIS A 55 -1.60 9.78 17.97
C HIS A 55 -2.14 8.55 18.69
N HIS A 56 -2.88 7.70 18.00
CA HIS A 56 -3.37 6.46 18.58
C HIS A 56 -2.18 5.55 18.96
N PRO A 57 -2.13 5.00 20.18
CA PRO A 57 -1.04 4.12 20.61
C PRO A 57 -0.80 2.98 19.61
N GLY A 58 0.47 2.78 19.23
CA GLY A 58 0.91 1.71 18.35
C GLY A 58 0.60 1.91 16.85
N SER A 59 -0.16 2.93 16.46
CA SER A 59 -0.63 3.06 15.07
C SER A 59 0.49 3.12 14.04
N LEU A 60 1.51 3.95 14.30
CA LEU A 60 2.65 4.11 13.39
C LEU A 60 3.52 2.84 13.32
N VAL A 61 3.64 2.12 14.43
CA VAL A 61 4.36 0.83 14.50
C VAL A 61 3.63 -0.23 13.68
N ASP A 62 2.31 -0.31 13.81
CA ASP A 62 1.48 -1.27 13.07
C ASP A 62 1.46 -0.97 11.58
N LEU A 63 1.37 0.32 11.19
CA LEU A 63 1.48 0.76 9.80
C LEU A 63 2.86 0.44 9.21
N ALA A 64 3.94 0.73 9.94
CA ALA A 64 5.30 0.37 9.51
C ALA A 64 5.46 -1.15 9.34
N GLY A 65 4.92 -1.95 10.27
CA GLY A 65 4.89 -3.39 10.18
C GLY A 65 4.11 -3.91 8.96
N CYS A 66 2.96 -3.29 8.67
CA CYS A 66 2.15 -3.61 7.50
C CYS A 66 2.87 -3.24 6.18
N ILE A 67 3.59 -2.13 6.14
CA ILE A 67 4.41 -1.77 4.97
C ILE A 67 5.52 -2.81 4.75
N ALA A 68 6.23 -3.18 5.82
CA ALA A 68 7.35 -4.10 5.75
C ALA A 68 6.93 -5.53 5.36
N LYS A 69 5.83 -6.04 5.94
CA LYS A 69 5.46 -7.46 5.88
C LYS A 69 4.13 -7.75 5.18
N GLY A 70 3.37 -6.72 4.81
CA GLY A 70 2.11 -6.86 4.09
C GLY A 70 2.30 -7.34 2.66
N SER A 71 1.22 -7.84 2.06
CA SER A 71 1.14 -8.01 0.61
C SER A 71 1.31 -6.68 -0.10
N LYS A 72 1.50 -6.75 -1.42
CA LYS A 72 1.60 -5.59 -2.30
C LYS A 72 0.44 -4.60 -2.05
N ARG A 73 -0.81 -5.10 -2.03
CA ARG A 73 -2.00 -4.28 -1.78
C ARG A 73 -2.04 -3.70 -0.36
N ALA A 74 -1.82 -4.52 0.67
CA ALA A 74 -1.81 -4.04 2.05
C ALA A 74 -0.72 -2.96 2.29
N ARG A 75 0.47 -3.17 1.72
CA ARG A 75 1.60 -2.23 1.77
C ARG A 75 1.27 -0.91 1.10
N GLY A 76 0.71 -0.95 -0.12
CA GLY A 76 0.31 0.26 -0.84
C GLY A 76 -0.72 1.07 -0.07
N ASN A 77 -1.76 0.41 0.46
CA ASN A 77 -2.78 1.06 1.28
C ASN A 77 -2.22 1.66 2.57
N ALA A 78 -1.34 0.94 3.27
CA ALA A 78 -0.68 1.45 4.48
C ALA A 78 0.21 2.67 4.18
N ALA A 79 0.93 2.66 3.05
CA ALA A 79 1.73 3.80 2.62
C ALA A 79 0.85 5.01 2.25
N VAL A 80 -0.28 4.81 1.56
CA VAL A 80 -1.26 5.87 1.29
C VAL A 80 -1.81 6.45 2.60
N CYS A 81 -2.10 5.60 3.59
CA CYS A 81 -2.49 6.08 4.91
C CYS A 81 -1.41 6.99 5.51
N VAL A 82 -0.13 6.55 5.52
CA VAL A 82 0.99 7.38 5.98
C VAL A 82 1.07 8.71 5.23
N CYS A 83 0.88 8.74 3.90
CA CYS A 83 0.81 10.00 3.14
C CYS A 83 -0.24 10.96 3.69
N HIS A 84 -1.46 10.47 3.91
CA HIS A 84 -2.57 11.29 4.44
C HIS A 84 -2.29 11.76 5.87
N LEU A 85 -1.69 10.90 6.70
CA LEU A 85 -1.27 11.24 8.06
C LEU A 85 -0.30 12.42 8.06
N THR A 86 0.67 12.42 7.15
CA THR A 86 1.78 13.38 7.13
C THR A 86 1.51 14.62 6.27
N GLU A 87 0.50 14.60 5.39
CA GLU A 87 0.19 15.69 4.49
C GLU A 87 -0.01 17.02 5.24
N GLY A 88 0.95 17.94 5.10
CA GLY A 88 0.95 19.24 5.77
C GLY A 88 1.17 19.20 7.29
N ARG A 89 1.45 18.02 7.88
CA ARG A 89 1.53 17.79 9.33
C ARG A 89 2.94 17.41 9.76
N HIS A 90 3.74 18.42 10.08
CA HIS A 90 5.16 18.24 10.40
C HIS A 90 5.42 17.45 11.70
N GLU A 91 4.55 17.58 12.70
CA GLU A 91 4.64 16.81 13.95
C GLU A 91 4.43 15.31 13.68
N VAL A 92 3.35 14.97 12.96
CA VAL A 92 3.08 13.58 12.56
C VAL A 92 4.19 13.02 11.67
N ALA A 93 4.71 13.82 10.75
CA ALA A 93 5.88 13.42 9.95
C ALA A 93 7.10 13.12 10.81
N ALA A 94 7.37 13.92 11.84
CA ALA A 94 8.45 13.66 12.80
C ALA A 94 8.20 12.37 13.60
N MET A 95 6.95 12.10 14.01
CA MET A 95 6.58 10.85 14.68
C MET A 95 6.81 9.62 13.79
N VAL A 96 6.42 9.68 12.51
CA VAL A 96 6.67 8.61 11.54
C VAL A 96 8.16 8.38 11.38
N VAL A 97 8.96 9.44 11.27
CA VAL A 97 10.41 9.35 11.14
C VAL A 97 11.08 8.80 12.40
N ALA A 98 10.57 9.14 13.59
CA ALA A 98 11.05 8.62 14.86
C ALA A 98 10.60 7.17 15.13
N THR A 99 9.58 6.68 14.43
CA THR A 99 9.11 5.30 14.55
C THR A 99 10.13 4.35 13.96
N GLU A 100 10.65 3.44 14.79
CA GLU A 100 11.68 2.49 14.40
C GLU A 100 11.26 1.69 13.16
N GLY A 101 12.14 1.67 12.16
CA GLY A 101 11.93 0.89 10.93
C GLY A 101 10.91 1.48 9.94
N ALA A 102 10.15 2.52 10.27
CA ALA A 102 9.10 3.06 9.39
C ALA A 102 9.66 3.61 8.07
N VAL A 103 10.67 4.49 8.13
CA VAL A 103 11.32 5.06 6.93
C VAL A 103 12.02 3.97 6.12
N ARG A 104 12.63 2.99 6.79
CA ARG A 104 13.27 1.86 6.13
C ARG A 104 12.26 0.99 5.39
N ALA A 105 11.14 0.64 6.02
CA ALA A 105 10.08 -0.14 5.40
C ALA A 105 9.53 0.55 4.14
N LEU A 106 9.32 1.88 4.20
CA LEU A 106 8.93 2.66 3.04
C LEU A 106 9.99 2.64 1.93
N ALA A 107 11.27 2.81 2.27
CA ALA A 107 12.35 2.85 1.28
C ALA A 107 12.57 1.48 0.61
N ASP A 108 12.57 0.40 1.40
CA ASP A 108 12.69 -0.97 0.91
C ASP A 108 11.51 -1.30 -0.01
N ALA A 109 10.28 -0.90 0.36
CA ALA A 109 9.09 -1.05 -0.47
C ALA A 109 9.13 -0.22 -1.76
N ALA A 110 9.61 1.02 -1.70
CA ALA A 110 9.69 1.94 -2.83
C ALA A 110 10.79 1.56 -3.84
N THR A 111 11.72 0.69 -3.45
CA THR A 111 12.81 0.21 -4.31
C THR A 111 12.71 -1.28 -4.63
N ALA A 112 11.65 -1.95 -4.16
CA ALA A 112 11.43 -3.37 -4.42
C ALA A 112 11.32 -3.62 -5.94
N PRO A 113 12.04 -4.64 -6.46
CA PRO A 113 11.93 -5.01 -7.86
C PRO A 113 10.50 -5.48 -8.18
N VAL A 114 10.01 -5.10 -9.36
CA VAL A 114 8.75 -5.62 -9.90
C VAL A 114 9.11 -6.67 -10.93
N GLU A 115 8.72 -7.91 -10.66
CA GLU A 115 8.88 -9.02 -11.59
C GLU A 115 7.75 -8.99 -12.61
N TYR A 116 8.11 -8.81 -13.87
CA TYR A 116 7.18 -8.89 -14.99
C TYR A 116 7.14 -10.33 -15.50
N PRO A 117 5.95 -10.93 -15.65
CA PRO A 117 5.87 -12.24 -16.30
C PRO A 117 6.42 -12.11 -17.74
N PRO A 118 7.09 -13.14 -18.26
CA PRO A 118 7.55 -13.14 -19.64
C PRO A 118 6.35 -12.93 -20.57
N ILE A 119 6.51 -12.03 -21.54
CA ILE A 119 5.51 -11.79 -22.59
C ILE A 119 5.42 -13.08 -23.40
N GLU A 120 4.32 -13.82 -23.30
CA GLU A 120 4.10 -14.98 -24.16
C GLU A 120 3.89 -14.52 -25.61
N ASP A 121 4.53 -15.22 -26.55
CA ASP A 121 4.42 -14.97 -27.98
C ASP A 121 2.96 -14.96 -28.46
N PRO A 122 2.63 -14.18 -29.52
CA PRO A 122 1.27 -14.11 -30.05
C PRO A 122 0.75 -15.49 -30.44
N ILE A 123 -0.48 -15.75 -30.02
CA ILE A 123 -1.21 -17.02 -30.14
C ILE A 123 -1.11 -17.57 -31.58
N PRO A 124 -0.72 -18.84 -31.79
CA PRO A 124 -0.76 -19.48 -33.10
C PRO A 124 -2.19 -19.45 -33.65
N ALA A 125 -2.34 -19.09 -34.93
CA ALA A 125 -3.64 -19.09 -35.60
C ALA A 125 -4.32 -20.45 -35.45
N TYR A 126 -5.59 -20.41 -35.01
CA TYR A 126 -6.45 -21.56 -34.77
C TYR A 126 -6.37 -22.56 -35.93
N HIS A 127 -5.82 -23.74 -35.69
CA HIS A 127 -5.89 -24.86 -36.64
C HIS A 127 -7.05 -25.77 -36.22
N ASP A 128 -7.92 -26.02 -37.19
CA ASP A 128 -9.15 -26.79 -37.12
C ASP A 128 -8.86 -28.24 -36.69
N VAL A 129 -9.34 -28.67 -35.51
CA VAL A 129 -9.25 -30.08 -35.07
C VAL A 129 -10.60 -30.56 -34.52
N THR A 130 -11.03 -31.69 -35.05
CA THR A 130 -12.30 -32.36 -34.79
C THR A 130 -12.21 -33.29 -33.58
N SER A 131 -12.89 -32.93 -32.47
CA SER A 131 -13.60 -33.80 -31.51
C SER A 131 -14.03 -32.97 -30.30
N GLN A 132 -15.33 -32.89 -30.01
CA GLN A 132 -15.93 -32.00 -29.00
C GLN A 132 -15.27 -32.10 -27.60
N ALA A 133 -14.85 -33.30 -27.17
CA ALA A 133 -14.19 -33.50 -25.88
C ALA A 133 -12.78 -32.89 -25.79
N VAL A 134 -12.04 -32.84 -26.91
CA VAL A 134 -10.73 -32.19 -26.99
C VAL A 134 -10.91 -30.67 -26.96
N ALA A 135 -11.90 -30.15 -27.70
CA ALA A 135 -12.23 -28.73 -27.70
C ALA A 135 -12.70 -28.22 -26.32
N ASP A 136 -13.47 -29.01 -25.57
CA ASP A 136 -13.93 -28.63 -24.23
C ASP A 136 -12.78 -28.63 -23.20
N MET A 137 -11.83 -29.56 -23.30
CA MET A 137 -10.64 -29.63 -22.46
C MET A 137 -9.67 -28.47 -22.75
N GLU A 138 -9.40 -28.20 -24.03
CA GLU A 138 -8.55 -27.07 -24.47
C GLU A 138 -9.16 -25.71 -24.06
N LYS A 139 -10.50 -25.59 -24.14
CA LYS A 139 -11.20 -24.39 -23.65
C LYS A 139 -11.08 -24.23 -22.13
N ALA A 140 -11.15 -25.32 -21.36
CA ALA A 140 -10.98 -25.27 -19.91
C ALA A 140 -9.55 -24.88 -19.51
N GLU A 141 -8.55 -25.47 -20.17
CA GLU A 141 -7.14 -25.09 -19.98
C GLU A 141 -6.88 -23.62 -20.36
N TRP A 142 -7.47 -23.16 -21.46
CA TRP A 142 -7.39 -21.77 -21.87
C TRP A 142 -8.03 -20.81 -20.86
N LEU A 143 -9.20 -21.14 -20.31
CA LEU A 143 -9.86 -20.33 -19.27
C LEU A 143 -9.01 -20.26 -17.98
N VAL A 144 -8.37 -21.35 -17.59
CA VAL A 144 -7.43 -21.38 -16.46
C VAL A 144 -6.23 -20.48 -16.76
N LYS A 145 -5.65 -20.58 -17.96
CA LYS A 145 -4.52 -19.76 -18.39
C LYS A 145 -4.86 -18.26 -18.39
N MET A 146 -6.02 -17.88 -18.92
CA MET A 146 -6.49 -16.48 -18.92
C MET A 146 -6.72 -15.94 -17.50
N ARG A 147 -7.30 -16.76 -16.60
CA ARG A 147 -7.46 -16.39 -15.19
C ARG A 147 -6.09 -16.18 -14.52
N ASP A 148 -5.14 -17.05 -14.81
CA ASP A 148 -3.81 -17.00 -14.21
C ASP A 148 -3.01 -15.80 -14.72
N GLN A 149 -3.08 -15.49 -16.02
CA GLN A 149 -2.55 -14.25 -16.60
C GLN A 149 -3.21 -13.00 -16.00
N GLY A 150 -4.53 -13.00 -15.81
CA GLY A 150 -5.24 -11.91 -15.16
C GLY A 150 -4.74 -11.68 -13.73
N ARG A 151 -4.60 -12.74 -12.94
CA ARG A 151 -4.04 -12.67 -11.58
C ARG A 151 -2.60 -12.16 -11.56
N GLN A 152 -1.74 -12.63 -12.47
CA GLN A 152 -0.37 -12.14 -12.58
C GLN A 152 -0.32 -10.64 -12.91
N THR A 153 -1.20 -10.18 -13.80
CA THR A 153 -1.27 -8.77 -14.18
C THR A 153 -1.70 -7.89 -13.00
N GLU A 154 -2.76 -8.28 -12.29
CA GLU A 154 -3.19 -7.60 -11.05
C GLU A 154 -2.09 -7.55 -9.98
N ASP A 155 -1.29 -8.62 -9.88
CA ASP A 155 -0.18 -8.71 -8.94
C ASP A 155 1.01 -7.83 -9.32
N VAL A 156 1.24 -7.58 -10.61
CA VAL A 156 2.24 -6.62 -11.09
C VAL A 156 1.77 -5.19 -10.82
N GLU A 157 0.53 -4.88 -11.15
CA GLU A 157 -0.08 -3.56 -10.90
C GLU A 157 -0.07 -3.23 -9.41
N ALA A 158 -0.45 -4.18 -8.54
CA ALA A 158 -0.41 -3.98 -7.10
C ALA A 158 1.01 -3.73 -6.58
N ALA A 159 2.03 -4.37 -7.18
CA ALA A 159 3.43 -4.15 -6.79
C ALA A 159 3.90 -2.74 -7.18
N GLU A 160 3.59 -2.32 -8.41
CA GLU A 160 3.87 -0.98 -8.94
C GLU A 160 3.19 0.11 -8.10
N ASP A 161 1.91 -0.07 -7.76
CA ASP A 161 1.15 0.89 -6.95
C ASP A 161 1.67 0.98 -5.52
N ALA A 162 2.06 -0.16 -4.93
CA ALA A 162 2.71 -0.17 -3.62
C ALA A 162 4.03 0.61 -3.65
N ARG A 163 4.84 0.41 -4.70
CA ARG A 163 6.11 1.11 -4.91
C ARG A 163 5.90 2.63 -4.99
N ARG A 164 4.98 3.07 -5.85
CA ARG A 164 4.64 4.50 -6.03
C ARG A 164 4.12 5.13 -4.75
N SER A 165 3.23 4.42 -4.05
CA SER A 165 2.62 4.89 -2.80
C SER A 165 3.67 5.05 -1.69
N CYS A 166 4.63 4.13 -1.58
CA CYS A 166 5.74 4.24 -0.63
C CYS A 166 6.69 5.38 -1.00
N ALA A 167 7.02 5.56 -2.28
CA ALA A 167 7.81 6.69 -2.75
C ALA A 167 7.13 8.02 -2.44
N PHE A 168 5.82 8.12 -2.67
CA PHE A 168 5.02 9.31 -2.37
C PHE A 168 4.96 9.59 -0.88
N ALA A 169 4.89 8.56 -0.02
CA ALA A 169 4.94 8.72 1.43
C ALA A 169 6.27 9.32 1.88
N ILE A 170 7.39 8.84 1.33
CA ILE A 170 8.71 9.39 1.64
C ILE A 170 8.83 10.84 1.14
N ALA A 171 8.30 11.14 -0.05
CA ALA A 171 8.26 12.50 -0.56
C ALA A 171 7.42 13.42 0.34
N SER A 172 6.25 12.95 0.81
CA SER A 172 5.38 13.68 1.75
C SER A 172 6.11 13.98 3.06
N LEU A 173 6.84 13.01 3.62
CA LEU A 173 7.71 13.23 4.77
C LEU A 173 8.75 14.32 4.50
N GLY A 174 9.51 14.21 3.40
CA GLY A 174 10.55 15.18 3.04
C GLY A 174 10.03 16.58 2.69
N ALA A 175 8.78 16.68 2.23
CA ALA A 175 8.11 17.94 1.90
C ALA A 175 7.58 18.68 3.13
N CYS A 176 7.52 18.04 4.30
CA CYS A 176 7.07 18.66 5.54
C CYS A 176 8.05 19.75 6.00
N LYS A 177 7.71 21.01 5.71
CA LYS A 177 8.45 22.19 6.15
C LYS A 177 8.02 22.55 7.58
N GLY A 178 8.76 22.08 8.57
CA GLY A 178 8.51 22.39 9.99
C GLY A 178 9.79 22.37 10.83
N PRO A 179 9.70 22.60 12.15
CA PRO A 179 10.85 22.63 13.06
C PRO A 179 11.72 21.36 12.98
N SER A 180 11.10 20.22 12.72
CA SER A 180 11.76 18.90 12.60
C SER A 180 12.36 18.62 11.21
N LEU A 181 12.31 19.57 10.26
CA LEU A 181 12.75 19.36 8.88
C LEU A 181 14.19 18.84 8.78
N ARG A 182 15.11 19.33 9.62
CA ARG A 182 16.52 18.89 9.61
C ARG A 182 16.68 17.43 10.02
N GLU A 183 15.86 16.97 10.96
CA GLU A 183 15.86 15.59 11.44
C GLU A 183 15.24 14.66 10.40
N ILE A 184 14.10 15.05 9.84
CA ILE A 184 13.43 14.36 8.73
C ILE A 184 14.39 14.24 7.53
N GLN A 185 15.05 15.32 7.12
CA GLN A 185 16.01 15.28 6.01
C GLN A 185 17.24 14.40 6.29
N ARG A 186 17.72 14.35 7.54
CA ARG A 186 18.85 13.47 7.89
C ARG A 186 18.47 11.99 7.72
N ILE A 187 17.26 11.63 8.11
CA ILE A 187 16.78 10.24 8.08
C ILE A 187 16.28 9.85 6.68
N CYS A 188 15.65 10.77 5.95
CA CYS A 188 15.25 10.53 4.55
C CYS A 188 16.42 10.60 3.55
N ARG A 189 17.63 11.01 3.97
CA ARG A 189 18.86 10.97 3.16
C ARG A 189 19.49 9.57 3.04
N VAL A 190 18.84 8.53 3.55
CA VAL A 190 19.30 7.14 3.40
C VAL A 190 19.39 6.79 1.90
N ARG A 191 20.54 6.20 1.51
CA ARG A 191 20.79 5.71 0.13
C ARG A 191 19.60 4.85 -0.33
N GLY A 192 19.06 5.13 -1.53
CA GLY A 192 17.91 4.44 -2.12
C GLY A 192 16.65 5.29 -2.21
N VAL A 193 16.46 6.26 -1.30
CA VAL A 193 15.28 7.17 -1.31
C VAL A 193 15.27 8.09 -2.53
N LEU A 194 16.42 8.66 -2.91
CA LEU A 194 16.53 9.46 -4.13
C LEU A 194 16.36 8.61 -5.40
N THR A 195 16.79 7.35 -5.37
CA THR A 195 16.61 6.40 -6.47
C THR A 195 15.13 6.05 -6.68
N ALA A 196 14.34 6.02 -5.60
CA ALA A 196 12.88 5.87 -5.66
C ALA A 196 12.14 7.13 -6.13
N LEU A 197 12.82 8.27 -6.26
CA LEU A 197 12.27 9.53 -6.77
C LEU A 197 12.77 9.87 -8.18
N THR A 198 13.80 9.18 -8.67
CA THR A 198 14.24 9.23 -10.06
C THR A 198 13.41 8.22 -10.86
N TRP A 199 12.30 8.69 -11.42
CA TRP A 199 11.51 7.99 -12.43
C TRP A 199 11.88 8.55 -13.80
#